data_AF-A0AAR2KGV6-F1
#
_entry.id   AF-A0AAR2KGV6-F1
#
_cell.length_a   1.000
_cell.length_b   1.000
_cell.length_c   1.000
_cell.angle_alpha   90.00
_cell.angle_beta   90.00
_cell.angle_gamma   90.00
#
_symmetry.space_group_name_H-M   'P 1'
#
loop_
_entity.id
_entity.type
_entity.pdbx_description
1 polymer ?
#
loop_
_entity_poly.entity_id
_entity_poly.type
_entity_poly.pdbx_seq_one_letter_code
_entity_poly.pdbx_strand_id
1 'polypeptide(L)'
;QARNAEKAMTALARFRQAQLEEGKVKERRPFLASECNELPKAEKWRRQIISEISKKVAQIQNAGLGEFKIRDLNDEINKLLREKGHWEVRIKELGGPDYAEFINQCSVLRYRNDFLH
;
A
#
# COMPACT_ATOMS: atom_id res chain seq x y z
N GLN A 1 0.22 36.24 -14.84
CA GLN A 1 0.53 34.91 -14.28
C GLN A 1 -0.77 34.28 -13.80
N ALA A 2 -1.31 33.31 -14.54
CA ALA A 2 -2.59 32.65 -14.22
C ALA A 2 -2.33 31.36 -13.43
N ARG A 3 -3.04 31.20 -12.32
CA ARG A 3 -2.94 30.11 -11.34
C ARG A 3 -3.31 28.77 -11.98
N ASN A 4 -2.36 27.84 -12.01
CA ASN A 4 -2.47 26.53 -12.65
C ASN A 4 -3.20 25.48 -11.77
N ALA A 5 -4.30 25.85 -11.10
CA ALA A 5 -4.92 25.05 -10.03
C ALA A 5 -6.41 24.70 -10.22
N GLU A 6 -7.01 24.93 -11.38
CA GLU A 6 -8.46 24.69 -11.60
C GLU A 6 -8.77 23.87 -12.86
N LYS A 7 -8.13 22.72 -13.02
CA LYS A 7 -8.51 21.75 -14.08
C LYS A 7 -8.66 20.32 -13.56
N ALA A 8 -9.30 20.13 -12.40
CA ALA A 8 -9.38 18.80 -11.79
C ALA A 8 -10.78 18.23 -11.54
N MET A 9 -11.91 18.94 -11.72
CA MET A 9 -13.23 18.34 -11.40
C MET A 9 -14.37 18.72 -12.35
N THR A 10 -14.16 18.69 -13.66
CA THR A 10 -15.30 18.71 -14.61
C THR A 10 -15.97 17.32 -14.63
N ALA A 11 -17.30 17.26 -14.60
CA ALA A 11 -18.07 16.01 -14.69
C ALA A 11 -17.64 15.14 -15.88
N LEU A 12 -17.22 15.76 -16.99
CA LEU A 12 -16.70 15.09 -18.18
C LEU A 12 -15.38 14.33 -17.93
N ALA A 13 -14.47 14.85 -17.10
CA ALA A 13 -13.24 14.16 -16.76
C ALA A 13 -13.52 12.92 -15.89
N ARG A 14 -14.42 13.04 -14.91
CA ARG A 14 -14.88 11.91 -14.10
C ARG A 14 -15.60 10.85 -14.94
N PHE A 15 -16.44 11.27 -15.89
CA PHE A 15 -17.17 10.36 -16.78
C PHE A 15 -16.23 9.59 -17.72
N ARG A 16 -15.22 10.28 -18.28
CA ARG A 16 -14.19 9.66 -19.13
C ARG A 16 -13.32 8.67 -18.35
N GLN A 17 -13.03 8.98 -17.09
CA GLN A 17 -12.30 8.09 -16.19
C GLN A 17 -13.15 6.87 -15.80
N ALA A 18 -14.44 7.06 -15.52
CA ALA A 18 -15.39 5.98 -15.24
C ALA A 18 -15.54 5.02 -16.44
N GLN A 19 -15.61 5.53 -17.67
CA GLN A 19 -15.64 4.67 -18.87
C GLN A 19 -14.32 3.92 -19.14
N LEU A 20 -13.18 4.49 -18.75
CA LEU A 20 -11.89 3.79 -18.82
C LEU A 20 -11.72 2.72 -17.72
N GLU A 21 -12.49 2.82 -16.63
CA GLU A 21 -12.57 1.82 -15.58
C GLU A 21 -13.66 0.77 -15.82
N GLU A 22 -14.74 1.11 -16.54
CA GLU A 22 -15.78 0.18 -17.01
C GLU A 22 -15.14 -0.90 -17.91
N GLY A 23 -15.03 -2.12 -17.37
CA GLY A 23 -14.43 -3.27 -18.06
C GLY A 23 -13.11 -3.75 -17.47
N LYS A 24 -12.45 -2.97 -16.61
CA LYS A 24 -11.31 -3.47 -15.82
C LYS A 24 -11.84 -4.15 -14.56
N VAL A 25 -12.03 -5.46 -14.63
CA VAL A 25 -12.14 -6.28 -13.41
C VAL A 25 -10.93 -5.94 -12.56
N LYS A 26 -11.15 -5.34 -11.37
CA LYS A 26 -10.08 -5.07 -10.41
C LYS A 26 -9.54 -6.43 -9.98
N GLU A 27 -8.51 -6.87 -10.70
CA GLU A 27 -7.78 -8.09 -10.41
C GLU A 27 -7.42 -8.04 -8.92
N ARG A 28 -7.91 -9.03 -8.16
CA ARG A 28 -7.61 -9.12 -6.74
C ARG A 28 -6.28 -9.83 -6.59
N ARG A 29 -5.51 -9.38 -5.60
CA ARG A 29 -4.27 -10.05 -5.24
C ARG A 29 -4.59 -11.49 -4.78
N PRO A 30 -3.85 -12.49 -5.25
CA PRO A 30 -3.94 -13.87 -4.75
C PRO A 30 -3.66 -13.92 -3.25
N PHE A 31 -4.21 -14.92 -2.56
CA PHE A 31 -3.91 -15.13 -1.14
C PHE A 31 -2.48 -15.67 -0.95
N LEU A 32 -2.03 -16.55 -1.84
CA LEU A 32 -0.69 -17.12 -1.80
C LEU A 32 0.18 -16.50 -2.89
N ALA A 33 1.32 -15.94 -2.49
CA ALA A 33 2.31 -15.42 -3.45
C ALA A 33 2.81 -16.50 -4.42
N SER A 34 2.88 -17.75 -3.95
CA SER A 34 3.30 -18.93 -4.73
C SER A 34 2.41 -19.22 -5.94
N GLU A 35 1.15 -18.78 -5.94
CA GLU A 35 0.23 -18.95 -7.08
C GLU A 35 0.57 -18.00 -8.25
N CYS A 36 1.40 -16.99 -8.00
CA CYS A 36 1.83 -16.05 -9.03
C CYS A 36 3.10 -16.55 -9.72
N ASN A 37 3.04 -16.79 -11.03
CA ASN A 37 4.18 -17.23 -11.84
C ASN A 37 4.74 -16.13 -12.74
N GLU A 38 4.19 -14.92 -12.66
CA GLU A 38 4.56 -13.79 -13.51
C GLU A 38 5.23 -12.71 -12.67
N LEU A 39 6.52 -12.48 -12.92
CA LEU A 39 7.30 -11.40 -12.30
C LEU A 39 6.59 -10.03 -12.32
N PRO A 40 6.07 -9.52 -13.46
CA PRO A 40 5.42 -8.20 -13.48
C PRO A 40 4.14 -8.14 -12.62
N LYS A 41 3.43 -9.25 -12.44
CA LYS A 41 2.28 -9.33 -11.54
C LYS A 41 2.73 -9.34 -10.08
N ALA A 42 3.76 -10.11 -9.74
CA ALA A 42 4.32 -10.14 -8.39
C ALA A 42 4.79 -8.74 -7.94
N GLU A 43 5.47 -7.99 -8.82
CA GLU A 43 5.85 -6.60 -8.55
C GLU A 43 4.66 -5.65 -8.39
N LYS A 44 3.62 -5.81 -9.21
CA LYS A 44 2.37 -5.05 -9.09
C LYS A 44 1.74 -5.27 -7.71
N TRP A 45 1.68 -6.51 -7.24
CA TRP A 45 1.13 -6.83 -5.93
C TRP A 45 1.95 -6.26 -4.79
N ARG A 46 3.28 -6.35 -4.85
CA ARG A 46 4.19 -5.68 -3.90
C ARG A 46 3.92 -4.17 -3.82
N ARG A 47 3.83 -3.48 -4.97
CA ARG A 47 3.54 -2.04 -5.02
C ARG A 47 2.18 -1.69 -4.41
N GLN A 48 1.19 -2.54 -4.62
CA GLN A 48 -0.13 -2.36 -4.02
C GLN A 48 -0.06 -2.48 -2.49
N ILE A 49 0.67 -3.46 -1.93
CA ILE A 49 0.87 -3.60 -0.48
C ILE A 49 1.50 -2.35 0.12
N ILE A 50 2.58 -1.86 -0.51
CA ILE A 50 3.27 -0.64 -0.06
C ILE A 50 2.29 0.54 0.00
N SER A 51 1.45 0.68 -1.02
CA SER A 51 0.43 1.74 -1.07
C SER A 51 -0.63 1.61 0.04
N GLU A 52 -1.02 0.38 0.39
CA GLU A 52 -1.95 0.10 1.49
C GLU A 52 -1.34 0.42 2.86
N ILE A 53 -0.06 0.05 3.07
CA ILE A 53 0.70 0.40 4.27
C ILE A 53 0.77 1.92 4.42
N SER A 54 1.16 2.65 3.37
CA SER A 54 1.28 4.12 3.39
C SER A 54 -0.03 4.79 3.78
N LYS A 55 -1.17 4.29 3.29
CA LYS A 55 -2.51 4.81 3.66
C LYS A 55 -2.82 4.59 5.14
N LYS A 56 -2.49 3.42 5.69
CA LYS A 56 -2.71 3.12 7.12
C LYS A 56 -1.78 3.90 8.03
N VAL A 57 -0.52 4.08 7.62
CA VAL A 57 0.43 4.97 8.32
C VAL A 57 -0.09 6.41 8.36
N ALA A 58 -0.58 6.92 7.22
CA ALA A 58 -1.19 8.25 7.18
C ALA A 58 -2.43 8.34 8.10
N GLN A 59 -3.24 7.28 8.19
CA GLN A 59 -4.35 7.24 9.16
C GLN A 59 -3.84 7.37 10.60
N ILE A 60 -2.83 6.60 11.00
CA ILE A 60 -2.22 6.68 12.34
C ILE A 60 -1.68 8.08 12.64
N GLN A 61 -1.10 8.76 11.66
CA GLN A 61 -0.55 10.11 11.79
C GLN A 61 -1.63 11.20 11.97
N ASN A 62 -2.88 10.94 11.60
CA ASN A 62 -3.97 11.88 11.82
C ASN A 62 -4.37 11.88 13.32
N ALA A 63 -4.06 12.97 14.01
CA ALA A 63 -4.29 13.16 15.44
C ALA A 63 -5.80 13.23 15.76
N GLY A 64 -6.41 12.08 16.01
CA GLY A 64 -7.82 11.97 16.40
C GLY A 64 -8.33 10.53 16.55
N LEU A 65 -7.47 9.53 16.30
CA LEU A 65 -7.83 8.12 16.46
C LEU A 65 -7.64 7.68 17.91
N GLY A 66 -8.67 7.04 18.47
CA GLY A 66 -8.58 6.39 19.78
C GLY A 66 -7.55 5.26 19.80
N GLU A 67 -7.01 4.91 20.97
CA GLU A 67 -5.94 3.91 21.10
C GLU A 67 -6.28 2.54 20.51
N PHE A 68 -7.53 2.09 20.67
CA PHE A 68 -8.01 0.84 20.09
C PHE A 68 -7.84 0.82 18.58
N LYS A 69 -8.20 1.93 17.90
CA LYS A 69 -8.08 2.05 16.45
C LYS A 69 -6.63 2.06 15.99
N ILE A 70 -5.74 2.65 16.79
CA ILE A 70 -4.29 2.64 16.52
C ILE A 70 -3.75 1.21 16.63
N ARG A 71 -4.17 0.41 17.62
CA ARG A 71 -3.76 -1.00 17.72
C ARG A 71 -4.23 -1.82 16.51
N ASP A 72 -5.49 -1.69 16.12
CA ASP A 72 -6.03 -2.37 14.93
C ASP A 72 -5.24 -2.01 13.66
N LEU A 73 -4.97 -0.72 13.44
CA LEU A 73 -4.20 -0.26 12.28
C LEU A 73 -2.77 -0.82 12.29
N ASN A 74 -2.15 -0.94 13.46
CA ASN A 74 -0.83 -1.55 13.59
C ASN A 74 -0.84 -3.05 13.28
N ASP A 75 -1.84 -3.79 13.76
CA ASP A 75 -1.99 -5.20 13.44
C ASP A 75 -2.22 -5.44 11.94
N GLU A 76 -3.02 -4.58 11.31
CA GLU A 76 -3.21 -4.58 9.86
C GLU A 76 -1.93 -4.26 9.09
N ILE A 77 -1.16 -3.25 9.53
CA ILE A 77 0.15 -2.92 8.93
C ILE A 77 1.11 -4.10 9.09
N ASN A 78 1.17 -4.73 10.26
CA ASN A 78 2.03 -5.88 10.52
C ASN A 78 1.67 -7.08 9.61
N LYS A 79 0.37 -7.32 9.36
CA LYS A 79 -0.08 -8.34 8.40
C LYS A 79 0.39 -8.01 6.98
N LEU A 80 0.20 -6.76 6.54
CA LEU A 80 0.63 -6.30 5.21
C LEU A 80 2.15 -6.39 5.03
N LEU A 81 2.95 -6.08 6.06
CA LEU A 81 4.41 -6.20 5.99
C LEU A 81 4.88 -7.65 5.82
N ARG A 82 4.24 -8.60 6.51
CA ARG A 82 4.52 -10.03 6.31
C ARG A 82 4.16 -10.46 4.90
N GLU A 83 2.99 -10.04 4.42
CA GLU A 83 2.56 -10.30 3.06
C GLU A 83 3.56 -9.74 2.03
N LYS A 84 4.02 -8.49 2.20
CA LYS A 84 5.07 -7.88 1.37
C LYS A 84 6.31 -8.76 1.32
N GLY A 85 6.75 -9.29 2.47
CA GLY A 85 7.88 -10.20 2.56
C GLY A 85 7.71 -11.44 1.68
N HIS A 86 6.52 -12.06 1.69
CA HIS A 86 6.21 -13.20 0.82
C HIS A 86 6.30 -12.84 -0.67
N TRP A 87 5.79 -11.67 -1.06
CA TRP A 87 5.89 -11.19 -2.44
C TRP A 87 7.33 -10.87 -2.84
N GLU A 88 8.16 -10.35 -1.95
CA GLU A 88 9.58 -10.06 -2.23
C GLU A 88 10.39 -11.33 -2.43
N VAL A 89 10.17 -12.35 -1.60
CA VAL A 89 10.77 -13.68 -1.82
C VAL A 89 10.31 -14.25 -3.15
N ARG A 90 9.01 -14.16 -3.46
CA ARG A 90 8.49 -14.66 -4.73
C ARG A 90 9.09 -13.94 -5.94
N ILE A 91 9.26 -12.62 -5.87
CA ILE A 91 9.90 -11.85 -6.94
C ILE A 91 11.33 -12.35 -7.16
N LYS A 92 12.09 -12.59 -6.09
CA LYS A 92 13.44 -13.16 -6.17
C LYS A 92 13.45 -14.56 -6.79
N GLU A 93 12.52 -15.44 -6.40
CA GLU A 93 12.38 -16.78 -6.99
C GLU A 93 12.07 -16.74 -8.49
N LEU A 94 11.31 -15.74 -8.95
CA LEU A 94 10.98 -15.53 -10.35
C LEU A 94 12.10 -14.86 -11.16
N GLY A 95 13.30 -14.69 -10.58
CA GLY A 95 14.45 -14.04 -11.21
C GLY A 95 14.41 -12.51 -11.19
N GLY A 96 13.55 -11.92 -10.36
CA GLY A 96 13.47 -10.49 -10.16
C GLY A 96 14.46 -9.93 -9.13
N PRO A 97 14.45 -8.60 -8.91
CA PRO A 97 15.36 -7.93 -7.99
C PRO A 97 15.12 -8.33 -6.51
N ASP A 98 16.20 -8.36 -5.73
CA ASP A 98 16.15 -8.61 -4.30
C ASP A 98 15.76 -7.32 -3.55
N TYR A 99 14.65 -7.39 -2.80
CA TYR A 99 14.11 -6.27 -2.02
C TYR A 99 14.27 -6.45 -0.50
N ALA A 100 15.01 -7.48 -0.06
CA ALA A 100 15.13 -7.88 1.36
C ALA A 100 15.69 -6.79 2.29
N GLU A 101 16.39 -5.79 1.75
CA GLU A 101 17.11 -4.79 2.56
C GLU A 101 16.21 -3.67 3.13
N PHE A 102 14.96 -3.57 2.67
CA PHE A 102 14.06 -2.49 3.09
C PHE A 102 13.12 -2.89 4.25
N ILE A 103 13.66 -3.52 5.30
CA ILE A 103 12.95 -3.88 6.54
C ILE A 103 13.47 -3.05 7.72
N ASN A 104 13.44 -1.72 7.62
CA ASN A 104 13.68 -0.85 8.78
C ASN A 104 12.74 0.37 8.88
N GLN A 105 11.76 0.51 7.98
CA GLN A 105 10.94 1.73 7.92
C GLN A 105 9.56 1.66 8.59
N CYS A 106 9.18 0.53 9.20
CA CYS A 106 8.01 0.48 10.10
C CYS A 106 8.38 0.66 11.58
N SER A 107 9.39 1.49 11.82
CA SER A 107 9.64 2.16 13.09
C SER A 107 8.62 3.28 13.39
N VAL A 108 7.55 3.43 12.60
CA VAL A 108 6.41 4.33 12.90
C VAL A 108 5.76 3.98 14.26
N LEU A 109 5.93 2.74 14.76
CA LEU A 109 5.55 2.33 16.11
C LEU A 109 6.53 2.76 17.22
N ARG A 110 7.77 3.17 16.93
CA ARG A 110 8.66 3.76 17.95
C ARG A 110 8.20 5.14 18.37
N TYR A 111 7.57 5.91 17.47
CA TYR A 111 7.19 7.29 17.74
C TYR A 111 6.10 7.49 18.80
N ARG A 112 5.41 6.44 19.24
CA ARG A 112 4.43 6.53 20.34
C ARG A 112 4.91 5.93 21.67
N ASN A 113 6.14 5.39 21.72
CA ASN A 113 6.73 4.87 22.96
C ASN A 113 7.55 5.94 23.70
N ASP A 114 8.02 6.99 23.00
CA ASP A 114 8.77 8.11 23.61
C ASP A 114 7.87 9.22 24.21
N PHE A 115 6.55 9.03 24.28
CA PHE A 115 5.62 10.02 24.88
C PHE A 115 4.94 9.51 26.17
N LEU A 116 5.38 8.37 26.70
CA LEU A 116 4.95 7.80 27.98
C LEU A 116 6.14 7.62 28.93
N HIS A 117 6.91 8.69 29.12
CA HIS A 117 7.75 8.91 30.29
C HIS A 117 7.44 10.28 30.91
#